data_AF-A0A970BHQ6-F1
#
_entry.id   AF-A0A970BHQ6-F1
#
_cell.length_a   1.000
_cell.length_b   1.000
_cell.length_c   1.000
_cell.angle_alpha   90.00
_cell.angle_beta   90.00
_cell.angle_gamma   90.00
#
_symmetry.space_group_name_H-M   'P 1'
#
loop_
_entity.id
_entity.type
_entity.pdbx_description
1 polymer ?
#
loop_
_entity_poly.entity_id
_entity_poly.type
_entity_poly.pdbx_seq_one_letter_code
_entity_poly.pdbx_strand_id
1 'polypeptide(L)'
;MIPFATIKFYELDNPDKIVAITISAINGSYAIKGLDTYSKYIVKVSAPGIDEQAFISRPNSGKIKFGDISTHTQLVVDEGYENPVEKQSFTPDTFEDKKNITIVQMIEMLPDLEIVNNDIMTKDGGSVRLMVNGFHLDVTLFTKLKDLPITDAIKCMVYYDLSNFEASLYDGVLNIRLNAGDEAADPHFRAISLLPYNK
;
A
#
# COMPACT_ATOMS: atom_id res chain seq x y z
N MET A 1 -8.39 8.80 -5.23
CA MET A 1 -7.39 8.13 -4.38
C MET A 1 -7.03 6.86 -5.11
N ILE A 2 -5.75 6.50 -5.16
CA ILE A 2 -5.25 5.43 -6.03
C ILE A 2 -4.51 4.42 -5.15
N PRO A 3 -4.91 3.14 -5.15
CA PRO A 3 -4.21 2.09 -4.41
C PRO A 3 -2.79 1.89 -4.93
N PHE A 4 -1.89 1.45 -4.06
CA PHE A 4 -0.55 1.01 -4.42
C PHE A 4 0.31 2.03 -5.19
N ALA A 5 -0.01 3.32 -5.09
CA ALA A 5 0.82 4.37 -5.64
C ALA A 5 2.14 4.43 -4.88
N THR A 6 3.25 4.49 -5.60
CA THR A 6 4.56 4.80 -5.04
C THR A 6 4.70 6.31 -4.95
N ILE A 7 4.96 6.82 -3.74
CA ILE A 7 5.13 8.25 -3.46
C ILE A 7 6.56 8.49 -3.00
N LYS A 8 7.29 9.33 -3.73
CA LYS A 8 8.68 9.71 -3.43
C LYS A 8 8.75 11.21 -3.16
N PHE A 9 9.43 11.59 -2.09
CA PHE A 9 9.73 12.97 -1.73
C PHE A 9 11.21 13.24 -1.93
N TYR A 10 11.53 14.34 -2.59
CA TYR A 10 12.89 14.79 -2.88
C TYR A 10 13.13 16.19 -2.32
N GLU A 11 14.37 16.49 -1.95
CA GLU A 11 14.76 17.85 -1.57
C GLU A 11 14.55 18.81 -2.75
N LEU A 12 14.01 20.00 -2.47
CA LEU A 12 13.78 21.00 -3.52
C LEU A 12 15.08 21.49 -4.15
N ASP A 13 16.12 21.66 -3.33
CA ASP A 13 17.43 22.18 -3.75
C ASP A 13 18.39 21.08 -4.24
N ASN A 14 18.00 19.81 -4.08
CA ASN A 14 18.72 18.65 -4.59
C ASN A 14 17.73 17.59 -5.10
N PRO A 15 17.22 17.74 -6.33
CA PRO A 15 16.16 16.89 -6.90
C PRO A 15 16.53 15.41 -7.05
N ASP A 16 17.80 15.05 -6.90
CA ASP A 16 18.27 13.66 -6.95
C ASP A 16 18.22 12.97 -5.58
N LYS A 17 18.06 13.74 -4.49
CA LYS A 17 18.05 13.21 -3.13
C LYS A 17 16.64 12.90 -2.65
N ILE A 18 16.33 11.60 -2.60
CA ILE A 18 15.11 11.08 -1.96
C ILE A 18 15.25 11.22 -0.44
N VAL A 19 14.26 11.86 0.19
CA VAL A 19 14.16 12.01 1.66
C VAL A 19 13.10 11.12 2.28
N ALA A 20 12.11 10.70 1.50
CA ALA A 20 11.13 9.71 1.92
C ALA A 20 10.55 8.97 0.72
N ILE A 21 10.17 7.71 0.95
CA ILE A 21 9.46 6.88 -0.02
C ILE A 21 8.40 6.06 0.74
N THR A 22 7.23 5.91 0.14
CA THR A 22 6.17 5.06 0.68
C THR A 22 5.29 4.53 -0.46
N ILE A 23 4.44 3.56 -0.13
CA ILE A 23 3.37 3.07 -0.99
C ILE A 23 2.03 3.44 -0.36
N SER A 24 0.98 3.70 -1.13
CA SER A 24 -0.36 3.90 -0.59
C SER A 24 -1.09 2.59 -0.29
N ALA A 25 -1.91 2.65 0.76
CA ALA A 25 -2.85 1.63 1.19
C ALA A 25 -3.94 1.35 0.14
N ILE A 26 -4.83 0.38 0.42
CA ILE A 26 -5.91 -0.02 -0.48
C ILE A 26 -6.86 1.14 -0.79
N ASN A 27 -7.14 2.00 0.18
CA ASN A 27 -7.97 3.19 -0.06
C ASN A 27 -7.21 4.36 -0.71
N GLY A 28 -5.91 4.18 -1.02
CA GLY A 28 -5.02 5.21 -1.54
C GLY A 28 -4.51 6.22 -0.50
N SER A 29 -4.75 5.98 0.80
CA SER A 29 -4.11 6.75 1.87
C SER A 29 -2.66 6.30 2.03
N TYR A 30 -1.79 7.17 2.54
CA TYR A 30 -0.42 6.81 2.89
C TYR A 30 0.00 7.60 4.13
N ALA A 31 0.98 7.06 4.84
CA ALA A 31 1.60 7.73 5.98
C ALA A 31 3.10 7.85 5.72
N ILE A 32 3.65 9.02 6.05
CA ILE A 32 5.09 9.27 6.01
C ILE A 32 5.46 9.92 7.34
N LYS A 33 6.50 9.41 7.98
CA LYS A 33 7.03 9.93 9.24
C LYS A 33 8.39 10.57 8.98
N GLY A 34 8.74 11.57 9.81
CA GLY A 34 10.08 12.16 9.80
C GLY A 34 10.37 13.18 8.71
N LEU A 35 9.37 13.59 7.91
CA LEU A 35 9.50 14.74 7.02
C LEU A 35 9.31 16.05 7.79
N ASP A 36 10.12 17.06 7.48
CA ASP A 36 9.90 18.41 7.99
C ASP A 36 8.69 19.04 7.28
N THR A 37 7.61 19.18 8.03
CA THR A 37 6.36 19.73 7.52
C THR A 37 6.41 21.21 7.12
N TYR A 38 7.43 21.96 7.54
CA TYR A 38 7.60 23.37 7.15
C TYR A 38 8.40 23.56 5.86
N SER A 39 9.03 22.49 5.38
CA SER A 39 9.82 22.48 4.15
C SER A 39 8.96 22.17 2.92
N LYS A 40 9.47 22.56 1.74
CA LYS A 40 8.92 22.18 0.43
C LYS A 40 9.72 21.01 -0.12
N TYR A 41 9.03 20.11 -0.81
CA TYR A 41 9.63 18.94 -1.45
C TYR A 41 9.12 18.81 -2.87
N ILE A 42 9.92 18.24 -3.75
CA ILE A 42 9.43 17.70 -5.01
C ILE A 42 8.81 16.35 -4.68
N VAL A 43 7.53 16.17 -5.01
CA VAL A 43 6.81 14.93 -4.82
C VAL A 43 6.59 14.30 -6.18
N LYS A 44 7.03 13.05 -6.33
CA LYS A 44 6.76 12.23 -7.50
C LYS A 44 5.85 11.09 -7.11
N VAL A 45 4.81 10.86 -7.90
CA VAL A 45 3.85 9.80 -7.66
C VAL A 45 3.66 9.01 -8.93
N SER A 46 3.82 7.70 -8.82
CA SER A 46 3.52 6.72 -9.87
C SER A 46 2.56 5.69 -9.29
N ALA A 47 1.76 5.05 -10.14
CA ALA A 47 0.89 3.98 -9.72
C ALA A 47 0.68 2.97 -10.85
N PRO A 48 0.22 1.74 -10.56
CA PRO A 48 -0.10 0.76 -11.59
C PRO A 48 -1.03 1.34 -12.68
N GLY A 49 -0.55 1.36 -13.92
CA GLY A 49 -1.27 1.89 -15.08
C GLY A 49 -1.42 3.42 -15.12
N ILE A 50 -0.62 4.18 -14.34
CA ILE A 50 -0.65 5.64 -14.33
C ILE A 50 0.78 6.18 -14.42
N ASP A 51 1.01 7.06 -15.38
CA ASP A 51 2.29 7.74 -15.58
C ASP A 51 2.71 8.57 -14.36
N GLU A 52 4.03 8.67 -14.16
CA GLU A 52 4.60 9.46 -13.07
C GLU A 52 4.17 10.93 -13.19
N GLN A 53 3.66 11.48 -12.09
CA GLN A 53 3.31 12.88 -11.96
C GLN A 53 4.15 13.53 -10.87
N ALA A 54 4.64 14.74 -11.15
CA ALA A 54 5.49 15.50 -10.24
C ALA A 54 4.85 16.85 -9.88
N PHE A 55 4.95 17.22 -8.61
CA PHE A 55 4.50 18.53 -8.11
C PHE A 55 5.32 18.94 -6.89
N ILE A 56 5.24 20.22 -6.53
CA ILE A 56 5.90 20.74 -5.32
C ILE A 56 4.90 20.70 -4.15
N SER A 57 5.30 20.09 -3.04
CA SER A 57 4.49 20.05 -1.82
C SER A 57 4.28 21.46 -1.27
N ARG A 58 3.14 21.66 -0.58
CA ARG A 58 2.90 22.90 0.14
C ARG A 58 3.38 22.73 1.58
N PRO A 59 4.13 23.71 2.13
CA PRO A 59 4.54 23.67 3.51
C PRO A 59 3.33 23.89 4.41
N ASN A 60 3.41 23.38 5.64
CA ASN A 60 2.46 23.66 6.70
C ASN A 60 2.34 25.17 6.91
N SER A 61 1.09 25.66 7.01
CA SER A 61 0.78 27.06 7.28
C SER A 61 1.05 27.50 8.73
N GLY A 62 1.52 26.59 9.59
CA GLY A 62 1.71 26.82 11.03
C GLY A 62 0.43 26.71 11.86
N LYS A 63 -0.73 26.47 11.23
CA LYS A 63 -2.00 26.19 11.93
C LYS A 63 -1.96 24.86 12.70
N ILE A 64 -1.32 23.85 12.11
CA ILE A 64 -1.06 22.57 12.78
C ILE A 64 0.28 22.71 13.49
N LYS A 65 0.27 22.77 14.82
CA LYS A 65 1.50 22.93 15.62
C LYS A 65 2.16 21.60 15.98
N PHE A 66 1.37 20.54 16.07
CA PHE A 66 1.77 19.18 16.42
C PHE A 66 0.86 18.19 15.72
N GLY A 67 1.37 16.99 15.40
CA GLY A 67 0.61 15.90 14.79
C GLY A 67 0.89 15.72 13.29
N ASP A 68 0.17 14.77 12.70
CA ASP A 68 0.33 14.39 11.30
C ASP A 68 -0.30 15.43 10.36
N ILE A 69 0.33 15.64 9.19
CA ILE A 69 -0.21 16.48 8.13
C ILE A 69 -0.73 15.60 7.01
N SER A 70 -2.01 15.80 6.69
CA SER A 70 -2.61 15.18 5.51
C SER A 70 -2.27 16.00 4.27
N THR A 71 -1.65 15.36 3.29
CA THR A 71 -1.50 15.90 1.94
C THR A 71 -2.43 15.15 1.01
N HIS A 72 -3.19 15.91 0.21
CA HIS A 72 -4.05 15.34 -0.81
C HIS A 72 -3.38 15.50 -2.16
N THR A 73 -2.97 14.37 -2.71
CA THR A 73 -2.43 14.30 -4.06
C THR A 73 -3.51 13.81 -5.00
N GLN A 74 -3.76 14.59 -6.04
CA GLN A 74 -4.66 14.18 -7.11
C GLN A 74 -3.81 13.84 -8.34
N LEU A 75 -4.03 12.64 -8.87
CA LEU A 75 -3.42 12.20 -10.12
C LEU A 75 -4.44 12.36 -11.25
N VAL A 76 -3.94 12.79 -12.40
CA VAL A 76 -4.68 12.73 -13.66
C VAL A 76 -4.61 11.29 -14.18
N VAL A 77 -5.75 10.77 -14.63
CA VAL A 77 -5.85 9.45 -15.27
C VAL A 77 -6.59 9.59 -16.59
N ASP A 78 -6.44 8.59 -17.44
CA ASP A 78 -7.21 8.49 -18.67
C ASP A 78 -8.69 8.18 -18.39
N GLU A 79 -9.55 8.60 -19.32
CA GLU A 79 -10.97 8.30 -19.23
C GLU A 79 -11.20 6.77 -19.30
N GLY A 80 -11.79 6.21 -18.26
CA GLY A 80 -12.03 4.76 -18.19
C GLY A 80 -10.91 3.97 -17.55
N TYR A 81 -9.96 4.64 -16.90
CA TYR A 81 -8.99 3.97 -16.04
C TYR A 81 -9.66 3.02 -15.05
N GLU A 82 -9.25 1.76 -15.11
CA GLU A 82 -9.49 0.73 -14.11
C GLU A 82 -8.13 0.31 -13.56
N ASN A 83 -8.05 0.02 -12.26
CA ASN A 83 -6.81 -0.42 -11.65
C ASN A 83 -6.40 -1.78 -12.26
N PRO A 84 -5.26 -1.87 -12.97
CA PRO A 84 -4.88 -3.08 -13.71
C PRO A 84 -4.30 -4.19 -12.83
N VAL A 85 -4.18 -3.96 -11.52
CA VAL A 85 -3.54 -4.90 -10.60
C VAL A 85 -4.37 -6.17 -10.44
N GLU A 86 -3.80 -7.30 -10.85
CA GLU A 86 -4.40 -8.61 -10.65
C GLU A 86 -4.42 -8.97 -9.17
N LYS A 87 -5.48 -9.67 -8.75
CA LYS A 87 -5.64 -10.10 -7.36
C LYS A 87 -6.19 -11.50 -7.23
N GLN A 88 -5.71 -12.21 -6.23
CA GLN A 88 -6.16 -13.55 -5.85
C GLN A 88 -6.64 -13.52 -4.40
N SER A 89 -7.78 -14.17 -4.11
CA SER A 89 -8.39 -14.21 -2.78
C SER A 89 -8.42 -15.64 -2.25
N PHE A 90 -7.99 -15.80 -1.00
CA PHE A 90 -7.88 -17.09 -0.32
C PHE A 90 -8.67 -17.03 0.99
N THR A 91 -9.58 -17.98 1.21
CA THR A 91 -10.40 -18.04 2.43
C THR A 91 -9.89 -19.15 3.34
N PRO A 92 -10.10 -19.08 4.67
CA PRO A 92 -9.78 -20.20 5.55
C PRO A 92 -10.40 -21.53 5.13
N ASP A 93 -11.62 -21.49 4.58
CA ASP A 93 -12.35 -22.68 4.11
C ASP A 93 -11.64 -23.41 2.97
N THR A 94 -10.78 -22.74 2.19
CA THR A 94 -9.98 -23.45 1.17
C THR A 94 -8.93 -24.37 1.78
N PHE A 95 -8.76 -24.34 3.11
CA PHE A 95 -7.79 -25.13 3.87
C PHE A 95 -8.47 -26.08 4.88
N GLU A 96 -9.74 -26.43 4.61
CA GLU A 96 -10.70 -27.23 5.41
C GLU A 96 -10.13 -28.40 6.25
N ASP A 97 -9.05 -29.05 5.80
CA ASP A 97 -8.43 -30.17 6.51
C ASP A 97 -7.53 -29.77 7.71
N LYS A 98 -7.25 -28.48 7.89
CA LYS A 98 -6.26 -28.00 8.88
C LYS A 98 -6.88 -27.13 9.97
N LYS A 99 -7.67 -27.75 10.84
CA LYS A 99 -8.08 -27.13 12.13
C LYS A 99 -6.81 -26.74 12.89
N ASN A 100 -6.64 -25.45 13.19
CA ASN A 100 -5.49 -24.84 13.88
C ASN A 100 -4.31 -24.37 13.02
N ILE A 101 -4.49 -24.02 11.73
CA ILE A 101 -3.42 -23.29 11.04
C ILE A 101 -3.30 -21.85 11.54
N THR A 102 -2.07 -21.40 11.67
CA THR A 102 -1.74 -20.02 12.01
C THR A 102 -1.76 -19.13 10.77
N ILE A 103 -1.74 -17.81 10.97
CA ILE A 103 -1.60 -16.83 9.87
C ILE A 103 -0.37 -17.13 9.02
N VAL A 104 0.78 -17.39 9.63
CA VAL A 104 2.03 -17.74 8.93
C VAL A 104 1.88 -18.98 8.07
N GLN A 105 1.28 -20.03 8.62
CA GLN A 105 1.07 -21.28 7.87
C GLN A 105 0.12 -21.07 6.70
N MET A 106 -0.92 -20.24 6.85
CA MET A 106 -1.79 -19.89 5.73
C MET A 106 -1.03 -19.13 4.63
N ILE A 107 -0.11 -18.23 5.00
CA ILE A 107 0.74 -17.51 4.04
C ILE A 107 1.64 -18.46 3.27
N GLU A 108 2.31 -19.41 3.95
CA GLU A 108 3.19 -20.40 3.33
C GLU A 108 2.45 -21.36 2.37
N MET A 109 1.13 -21.46 2.49
CA MET A 109 0.30 -22.26 1.60
C MET A 109 -0.14 -21.51 0.34
N LEU A 110 0.13 -20.20 0.24
CA LEU A 110 -0.19 -19.41 -0.94
C LEU A 110 0.76 -19.78 -2.09
N PRO A 111 0.26 -19.86 -3.34
CA PRO A 111 1.03 -20.40 -4.46
C PRO A 111 2.27 -19.59 -4.80
N ASP A 112 2.23 -18.27 -4.61
CA ASP A 112 3.27 -17.35 -5.11
C ASP A 112 4.18 -16.80 -4.00
N LEU A 113 3.89 -17.13 -2.73
CA LEU A 113 4.57 -16.55 -1.57
C LEU A 113 5.39 -17.55 -0.78
N GLU A 114 6.40 -17.02 -0.09
CA GLU A 114 7.19 -17.73 0.91
C GLU A 114 7.57 -16.79 2.06
N ILE A 115 8.09 -17.37 3.15
CA ILE A 115 8.60 -16.62 4.30
C ILE A 115 10.09 -16.91 4.44
N VAL A 116 10.90 -15.86 4.34
CA VAL A 116 12.36 -15.91 4.44
C VAL A 116 12.80 -14.96 5.56
N ASN A 117 13.45 -15.48 6.60
CA ASN A 117 13.93 -14.67 7.74
C ASN A 117 12.86 -13.81 8.45
N ASN A 118 11.60 -14.25 8.48
CA ASN A 118 10.38 -13.54 8.94
C ASN A 118 9.84 -12.46 7.98
N ASP A 119 10.43 -12.29 6.81
CA ASP A 119 9.88 -11.45 5.74
C ASP A 119 9.02 -12.30 4.81
N ILE A 120 7.92 -11.71 4.32
CA ILE A 120 7.07 -12.33 3.30
C ILE A 120 7.63 -11.88 1.95
N MET A 121 7.90 -12.85 1.09
CA MET A 121 8.49 -12.65 -0.23
C MET A 121 7.72 -13.43 -1.29
N THR A 122 7.88 -13.04 -2.55
CA THR A 122 7.47 -13.89 -3.66
C THR A 122 8.52 -14.99 -3.86
N LYS A 123 8.13 -16.14 -4.44
CA LYS A 123 9.03 -17.30 -4.63
C LYS A 123 10.19 -17.06 -5.61
N ASP A 124 10.14 -15.99 -6.40
CA ASP A 124 11.22 -15.52 -7.27
C ASP A 124 12.14 -14.48 -6.61
N GLY A 125 11.92 -14.18 -5.32
CA GLY A 125 12.75 -13.29 -4.52
C GLY A 125 12.31 -11.83 -4.48
N GLY A 126 11.12 -11.52 -5.00
CA GLY A 126 10.48 -10.22 -4.91
C GLY A 126 9.95 -9.90 -3.50
N SER A 127 9.84 -8.60 -3.24
CA SER A 127 9.42 -8.04 -1.96
C SER A 127 7.90 -7.91 -1.86
N VAL A 128 7.32 -8.35 -0.74
CA VAL A 128 5.87 -8.27 -0.51
C VAL A 128 5.54 -7.37 0.65
N ARG A 129 4.65 -6.40 0.42
CA ARG A 129 4.13 -5.55 1.49
C ARG A 129 2.94 -6.20 2.18
N LEU A 130 3.01 -6.30 3.50
CA LEU A 130 1.88 -6.74 4.31
C LEU A 130 0.95 -5.58 4.68
N MET A 131 -0.35 -5.82 4.54
CA MET A 131 -1.45 -4.96 4.98
C MET A 131 -2.45 -5.76 5.82
N VAL A 132 -3.13 -5.08 6.75
CA VAL A 132 -4.24 -5.66 7.52
C VAL A 132 -5.45 -4.76 7.39
N ASN A 133 -6.59 -5.35 7.04
CA ASN A 133 -7.82 -4.63 6.73
C ASN A 133 -7.63 -3.48 5.72
N GLY A 134 -6.67 -3.63 4.82
CA GLY A 134 -6.32 -2.66 3.79
C GLY A 134 -5.44 -1.49 4.24
N PHE A 135 -4.98 -1.45 5.49
CA PHE A 135 -4.05 -0.46 6.01
C PHE A 135 -2.62 -1.02 6.12
N HIS A 136 -1.62 -0.14 6.11
CA HIS A 136 -0.23 -0.55 6.34
C HIS A 136 -0.08 -1.18 7.72
N LEU A 137 0.52 -2.37 7.74
CA LEU A 137 0.88 -3.02 8.98
C LEU A 137 2.27 -2.55 9.44
N ASP A 138 2.38 -2.30 10.75
CA ASP A 138 3.67 -2.13 11.42
C ASP A 138 4.28 -3.51 11.75
N VAL A 139 5.59 -3.65 11.58
CA VAL A 139 6.31 -4.92 11.83
C VAL A 139 6.04 -5.48 13.22
N THR A 140 5.93 -4.61 14.24
CA THR A 140 5.64 -5.03 15.62
C THR A 140 4.26 -5.64 15.79
N LEU A 141 3.29 -5.22 14.96
CA LEU A 141 1.95 -5.77 14.98
C LEU A 141 1.92 -7.13 14.28
N PHE A 142 2.67 -7.31 13.19
CA PHE A 142 2.79 -8.62 12.54
C PHE A 142 3.32 -9.69 13.50
N THR A 143 4.37 -9.38 14.26
CA THR A 143 4.94 -10.32 15.24
C THR A 143 3.91 -10.83 16.24
N LYS A 144 2.89 -10.03 16.57
CA LYS A 144 1.81 -10.42 17.49
C LYS A 144 0.70 -11.23 16.82
N LEU A 145 0.49 -11.03 15.53
CA LEU A 145 -0.61 -11.65 14.78
C LEU A 145 -0.21 -13.01 14.19
N LYS A 146 1.06 -13.19 13.85
CA LYS A 146 1.56 -14.27 12.99
C LYS A 146 1.19 -15.69 13.47
N ASP A 147 1.08 -15.89 14.78
CA ASP A 147 0.80 -17.19 15.43
C ASP A 147 -0.68 -17.37 15.79
N LEU A 148 -1.56 -16.42 15.46
CA LEU A 148 -2.99 -16.53 15.73
C LEU A 148 -3.65 -17.56 14.80
N PRO A 149 -4.63 -18.34 15.29
CA PRO A 149 -5.39 -19.27 14.47
C PRO A 149 -6.28 -18.53 13.47
N ILE A 150 -6.34 -19.00 12.22
CA ILE A 150 -7.07 -18.29 11.16
C ILE A 150 -8.60 -18.41 11.27
N THR A 151 -9.11 -19.52 11.82
CA THR A 151 -10.51 -19.95 11.69
C THR A 151 -11.52 -18.94 12.23
N ASP A 152 -11.15 -18.18 13.27
CA ASP A 152 -12.03 -17.18 13.88
C ASP A 152 -11.59 -15.74 13.57
N ALA A 153 -10.34 -15.55 13.16
CA ALA A 153 -9.72 -14.23 13.03
C ALA A 153 -9.79 -13.66 11.62
N ILE A 154 -9.69 -14.52 10.60
CA ILE A 154 -9.48 -14.10 9.21
C ILE A 154 -10.74 -14.35 8.39
N LYS A 155 -11.14 -13.34 7.63
CA LYS A 155 -12.17 -13.42 6.60
C LYS A 155 -11.60 -13.97 5.30
N CYS A 156 -10.51 -13.36 4.83
CA CYS A 156 -9.72 -13.84 3.70
C CYS A 156 -8.33 -13.17 3.66
N MET A 157 -7.44 -13.72 2.87
CA MET A 157 -6.21 -13.07 2.43
C MET A 157 -6.34 -12.71 0.95
N VAL A 158 -6.00 -11.48 0.59
CA VAL A 158 -6.00 -11.01 -0.81
C VAL A 158 -4.58 -10.65 -1.19
N TYR A 159 -4.03 -11.38 -2.16
CA TYR A 159 -2.74 -11.05 -2.77
C TYR A 159 -2.96 -10.19 -4.01
N TYR A 160 -2.20 -9.11 -4.14
CA TYR A 160 -2.17 -8.21 -5.28
C TYR A 160 -0.79 -8.31 -5.93
N ASP A 161 -0.75 -8.67 -7.20
CA ASP A 161 0.50 -8.82 -7.95
C ASP A 161 0.92 -7.48 -8.57
N LEU A 162 2.08 -6.98 -8.15
CA LEU A 162 2.65 -5.72 -8.60
C LEU A 162 3.91 -5.90 -9.47
N SER A 163 4.35 -7.14 -9.69
CA SER A 163 5.62 -7.49 -10.35
C SER A 163 5.76 -6.93 -11.77
N ASN A 164 4.64 -6.78 -12.48
CA ASN A 164 4.60 -6.25 -13.84
C ASN A 164 4.62 -4.71 -13.92
N PHE A 165 4.70 -4.00 -12.78
CA PHE A 165 4.69 -2.54 -12.74
C PHE A 165 6.03 -2.01 -12.24
N GLU A 166 6.92 -1.61 -13.16
CA GLU A 166 8.29 -1.16 -12.85
C GLU A 166 8.37 0.00 -11.83
N ALA A 167 7.32 0.81 -11.73
CA ALA A 167 7.26 1.95 -10.81
C ALA A 167 6.75 1.59 -9.40
N SER A 168 6.34 0.34 -9.17
CA SER A 168 5.90 -0.16 -7.87
C SER A 168 7.08 -0.29 -6.91
N LEU A 169 6.85 0.01 -5.63
CA LEU A 169 7.85 -0.14 -4.58
C LEU A 169 8.05 -1.60 -4.14
N TYR A 170 7.06 -2.44 -4.41
CA TYR A 170 7.01 -3.85 -4.01
C TYR A 170 6.52 -4.68 -5.20
N ASP A 171 6.94 -5.94 -5.25
CA ASP A 171 6.51 -6.92 -6.25
C ASP A 171 5.12 -7.49 -5.93
N GLY A 172 4.67 -7.36 -4.69
CA GLY A 172 3.30 -7.70 -4.32
C GLY A 172 2.82 -7.03 -3.04
N VAL A 173 1.51 -7.08 -2.83
CA VAL A 173 0.86 -6.70 -1.57
C VAL A 173 0.01 -7.86 -1.08
N LEU A 174 0.24 -8.31 0.14
CA LEU A 174 -0.64 -9.24 0.83
C LEU A 174 -1.52 -8.47 1.82
N ASN A 175 -2.82 -8.50 1.64
CA ASN A 175 -3.79 -7.93 2.58
C ASN A 175 -4.51 -9.03 3.35
N ILE A 176 -4.30 -9.08 4.66
CA ILE A 176 -5.05 -9.95 5.57
C ILE A 176 -6.32 -9.21 6.01
N ARG A 177 -7.49 -9.71 5.63
CA ARG A 177 -8.78 -9.17 6.09
C ARG A 177 -9.24 -9.96 7.30
N LEU A 178 -9.39 -9.27 8.42
CA LEU A 178 -9.87 -9.83 9.66
C LEU A 178 -11.41 -9.82 9.69
N ASN A 179 -12.00 -10.64 10.56
CA ASN A 179 -13.45 -10.63 10.82
C ASN A 179 -13.91 -9.41 11.64
N ALA A 180 -12.98 -8.63 12.18
CA ALA A 180 -13.25 -7.49 13.04
C ALA A 180 -12.34 -6.29 12.73
N GLY A 181 -12.78 -5.12 13.18
CA GLY A 181 -12.08 -3.85 13.00
C GLY A 181 -12.51 -3.08 11.75
N ASP A 182 -11.99 -1.86 11.61
CA ASP A 182 -12.26 -1.04 10.44
C ASP A 182 -11.55 -1.60 9.20
N GLU A 183 -12.22 -1.53 8.05
CA GLU A 183 -11.68 -1.93 6.76
C GLU A 183 -11.51 -0.71 5.84
N ALA A 184 -10.34 -0.58 5.22
CA ALA A 184 -10.13 0.26 4.06
C ALA A 184 -10.67 -0.46 2.82
N ALA A 185 -11.68 0.14 2.19
CA ALA A 185 -12.20 -0.31 0.91
C ALA A 185 -11.44 0.33 -0.25
N ASP A 186 -11.36 -0.40 -1.35
CA ASP A 186 -10.91 0.12 -2.64
C ASP A 186 -11.81 1.30 -3.05
N PRO A 187 -11.27 2.44 -3.50
CA PRO A 187 -12.08 3.57 -3.97
C PRO A 187 -13.12 3.15 -5.02
N HIS A 188 -14.40 3.24 -4.66
CA HIS A 188 -15.54 2.95 -5.55
C HIS A 188 -15.87 4.07 -6.55
N PHE A 189 -15.05 5.11 -6.63
CA PHE A 189 -15.28 6.23 -7.53
C PHE A 189 -14.34 6.14 -8.74
N ARG A 190 -14.89 6.33 -9.94
CA ARG A 190 -14.11 6.44 -11.17
C ARG A 190 -13.18 7.64 -11.03
N ALA A 191 -11.89 7.44 -11.25
CA ALA A 191 -10.95 8.54 -11.29
C ALA A 191 -11.32 9.42 -12.50
N ILE A 192 -11.60 10.70 -12.25
CA ILE A 192 -11.99 11.66 -13.27
C ILE A 192 -10.72 12.37 -13.73
N SER A 193 -10.46 12.34 -15.04
CA SER A 193 -9.43 13.17 -15.65
C SER A 193 -9.77 14.65 -15.40
N LEU A 194 -8.96 15.32 -14.58
CA LEU A 194 -9.05 16.78 -14.49
C LEU A 194 -8.05 17.35 -15.49
N LEU A 195 -8.55 18.14 -16.43
CA LEU A 195 -7.70 19.08 -17.17
C LEU A 195 -6.89 19.89 -16.15
N PRO A 196 -5.60 20.15 -16.40
CA PRO A 196 -4.76 20.87 -15.46
C PRO A 196 -5.43 22.19 -15.07
N TYR A 197 -5.48 22.46 -13.77
CA TYR A 197 -6.03 23.69 -13.23
C TYR A 197 -5.13 24.85 -13.64
N ASN A 198 -5.43 25.49 -14.76
CA ASN A 198 -4.79 26.73 -15.18
C ASN A 198 -5.24 27.84 -14.23
N LYS A 199 -4.31 28.35 -13.41
CA LYS A 199 -4.48 29.63 -12.70
C LYS A 199 -3.95 30.77 -13.56
#